data_AF-A0A2S0RAT9-F1
#
_entry.id   AF-A0A2S0RAT9-F1
#
_cell.length_a   1.000
_cell.length_b   1.000
_cell.length_c   1.000
_cell.angle_alpha   90.00
_cell.angle_beta   90.00
_cell.angle_gamma   90.00
#
_symmetry.space_group_name_H-M   'P 1'
#
loop_
_entity.id
_entity.type
_entity.pdbx_description
1 polymer ?
#
loop_
_entity_poly.entity_id
_entity_poly.type
_entity_poly.pdbx_seq_one_letter_code
_entity_poly.pdbx_strand_id
1 'polypeptide(L)'
;MKTLRFIAVFTLLLAASACGSGKNASGSFYKRHVEVSYYGDKFNGRKTASGEKFSNSKKTAAHRSLAFGTKIKVTNVANDKSVIVTINDRGPQKSGRELDLSKSAFMEITDNKNHGTLKVDIQLIK
;
A
#
# COMPACT_ATOMS: atom_id res chain seq x y z
N MET A 1 21.55 69.04 -21.45
CA MET A 1 22.04 68.61 -22.78
C MET A 1 22.56 67.18 -22.67
N LYS A 2 21.97 66.25 -23.45
CA LYS A 2 22.55 65.01 -24.04
C LYS A 2 23.31 64.07 -23.06
N THR A 3 22.94 62.81 -22.88
CA THR A 3 22.86 61.80 -23.94
C THR A 3 21.95 60.61 -23.59
N LEU A 4 21.05 60.32 -24.52
CA LEU A 4 20.29 59.09 -24.71
C LEU A 4 21.23 57.95 -25.12
N ARG A 5 21.05 56.74 -24.57
CA ARG A 5 21.57 55.49 -25.15
C ARG A 5 20.49 54.41 -25.17
N PHE A 6 20.54 53.66 -26.26
CA PHE A 6 19.54 52.79 -26.84
C PHE A 6 19.62 51.34 -26.31
N ILE A 7 18.45 50.68 -26.31
CA ILE A 7 18.15 49.28 -26.69
C ILE A 7 18.78 48.13 -25.86
N ALA A 8 17.92 47.28 -25.30
CA ALA A 8 17.76 45.88 -25.73
C ALA A 8 16.58 45.21 -25.01
N VAL A 9 15.51 44.97 -25.76
CA VAL A 9 14.50 43.97 -25.44
C VAL A 9 15.17 42.60 -25.54
N PHE A 10 15.22 41.86 -24.44
CA PHE A 10 15.58 40.45 -24.47
C PHE A 10 14.54 39.65 -23.66
N THR A 11 13.74 38.91 -24.42
CA THR A 11 12.92 37.76 -24.06
C THR A 11 13.52 36.90 -22.95
N LEU A 12 12.69 36.35 -22.06
CA LEU A 12 12.29 34.93 -22.13
C LEU A 12 11.36 34.57 -20.96
N LEU A 13 10.21 34.01 -21.32
CA LEU A 13 9.22 33.34 -20.49
C LEU A 13 9.90 32.20 -19.70
N LEU A 14 9.82 32.16 -18.36
CA LEU A 14 10.04 30.91 -17.62
C LEU A 14 8.93 30.68 -16.59
N ALA A 15 7.98 29.85 -17.06
CA ALA A 15 7.15 28.89 -16.35
C ALA A 15 6.89 29.10 -14.86
N ALA A 16 5.62 29.32 -14.54
CA ALA A 16 5.05 29.02 -13.24
C ALA A 16 5.38 27.58 -12.84
N SER A 17 6.26 27.40 -11.86
CA SER A 17 6.36 26.15 -11.11
C SER A 17 5.13 26.02 -10.21
N ALA A 18 3.99 25.69 -10.81
CA ALA A 18 2.98 24.92 -10.11
C ALA A 18 3.55 23.51 -9.94
N CYS A 19 4.41 23.32 -8.94
CA CYS A 19 4.75 21.99 -8.49
C CYS A 19 3.47 21.42 -7.88
N GLY A 20 2.78 20.62 -8.68
CA GLY A 20 1.47 20.08 -8.35
C GLY A 20 1.50 19.46 -6.97
N SER A 21 0.57 19.89 -6.12
CA SER A 21 0.16 19.10 -4.97
C SER A 21 -0.31 17.76 -5.52
N GLY A 22 0.60 16.78 -5.51
CA GLY A 22 0.27 15.39 -5.77
C GLY A 22 -0.94 15.07 -4.92
N LYS A 23 -2.05 14.71 -5.56
CA LYS A 23 -3.27 14.37 -4.85
C LYS A 23 -2.93 13.18 -3.96
N ASN A 24 -2.67 13.47 -2.69
CA ASN A 24 -2.55 12.47 -1.65
C ASN A 24 -3.82 11.63 -1.76
N ALA A 25 -3.68 10.38 -2.22
CA ALA A 25 -4.74 9.40 -2.17
C ALA A 25 -5.00 9.14 -0.68
N SER A 26 -5.74 10.04 -0.03
CA SER A 26 -5.95 10.09 1.41
C SER A 26 -7.03 9.08 1.79
N GLY A 27 -6.75 7.80 1.58
CA GLY A 27 -7.36 6.79 2.44
C GLY A 27 -6.92 7.09 3.86
N SER A 28 -7.86 7.31 4.78
CA SER A 28 -7.52 7.48 6.20
C SER A 28 -6.75 6.26 6.67
N PHE A 29 -5.58 6.48 7.29
CA PHE A 29 -4.80 5.38 7.88
C PHE A 29 -5.68 4.64 8.90
N TYR A 30 -5.80 3.33 8.72
CA TYR A 30 -6.39 2.44 9.70
C TYR A 30 -5.41 2.18 10.84
N LYS A 31 -4.16 1.85 10.48
CA LYS A 31 -3.07 1.60 11.42
C LYS A 31 -1.73 1.78 10.73
N ARG A 32 -0.70 2.14 11.50
CA ARG A 32 0.65 2.41 10.99
C ARG A 32 1.70 1.59 11.72
N HIS A 33 2.80 1.29 11.04
CA HIS A 33 3.98 0.59 11.56
C HIS A 33 3.65 -0.73 12.27
N VAL A 34 2.71 -1.50 11.70
CA VAL A 34 2.31 -2.80 12.24
C VAL A 34 3.00 -3.94 11.52
N GLU A 35 3.19 -5.05 12.24
CA GLU A 35 3.73 -6.26 11.65
C GLU A 35 2.64 -7.04 10.91
N VAL A 36 2.96 -7.54 9.72
CA VAL A 36 2.14 -8.49 8.96
C VAL A 36 2.98 -9.67 8.53
N SER A 37 2.31 -10.77 8.20
CA SER A 37 2.95 -11.93 7.58
C SER A 37 2.15 -12.41 6.38
N TYR A 38 2.42 -13.63 5.90
CA TYR A 38 1.67 -14.25 4.83
C TYR A 38 1.37 -15.73 5.08
N TYR A 39 0.36 -16.24 4.38
CA TYR A 39 -0.02 -17.65 4.43
C TYR A 39 1.03 -18.58 3.80
N GLY A 40 1.28 -19.70 4.47
CA GLY A 40 2.02 -20.82 3.88
C GLY A 40 1.20 -21.61 2.84
N ASP A 41 1.87 -22.35 1.97
CA ASP A 41 1.21 -23.04 0.84
C ASP A 41 0.20 -24.12 1.27
N LYS A 42 0.35 -24.68 2.47
CA LYS A 42 -0.56 -25.68 3.03
C LYS A 42 -2.01 -25.22 3.16
N PHE A 43 -2.27 -23.92 3.15
CA PHE A 43 -3.61 -23.35 3.25
C PHE A 43 -4.32 -23.23 1.90
N ASN A 44 -3.59 -23.31 0.78
CA ASN A 44 -4.14 -23.15 -0.57
C ASN A 44 -5.29 -24.14 -0.82
N GLY A 45 -6.44 -23.66 -1.28
CA GLY A 45 -7.64 -24.45 -1.54
C GLY A 45 -8.55 -24.72 -0.33
N ARG A 46 -8.13 -24.39 0.90
CA ARG A 46 -8.97 -24.50 2.10
C ARG A 46 -10.04 -23.41 2.12
N LYS A 47 -11.16 -23.64 2.81
CA LYS A 47 -12.16 -22.59 3.05
C LYS A 47 -11.64 -21.55 4.03
N THR A 48 -11.84 -20.27 3.72
CA THR A 48 -11.67 -19.14 4.64
C THR A 48 -12.92 -18.96 5.49
N ALA A 49 -12.85 -18.08 6.49
CA ALA A 49 -13.99 -17.69 7.32
C ALA A 49 -15.10 -16.94 6.53
N SER A 50 -14.82 -16.36 5.36
CA SER A 50 -15.88 -15.85 4.48
C SER A 50 -16.60 -16.95 3.70
N GLY A 51 -16.10 -18.19 3.72
CA GLY A 51 -16.62 -19.33 2.97
C GLY A 51 -15.97 -19.56 1.60
N GLU A 52 -15.16 -18.61 1.11
CA GLU A 52 -14.41 -18.75 -0.14
C GLU A 52 -13.26 -19.75 -0.02
N LYS A 53 -12.81 -20.34 -1.13
CA LYS A 53 -11.54 -21.09 -1.14
C LYS A 53 -10.36 -20.12 -1.18
N PHE A 54 -9.48 -20.23 -0.20
CA PHE A 54 -8.22 -19.48 -0.14
C PHE A 54 -7.34 -19.82 -1.34
N SER A 55 -6.68 -18.80 -1.89
CA SER A 55 -5.69 -18.97 -2.95
C SER A 55 -4.51 -18.02 -2.76
N ASN A 56 -3.30 -18.58 -2.77
CA ASN A 56 -2.06 -17.82 -2.67
C ASN A 56 -1.80 -16.92 -3.89
N SER A 57 -2.49 -17.12 -5.02
CA SER A 57 -2.35 -16.26 -6.21
C SER A 57 -3.23 -15.01 -6.13
N LYS A 58 -4.34 -15.03 -5.39
CA LYS A 58 -5.26 -13.89 -5.24
C LYS A 58 -4.71 -12.83 -4.28
N LYS A 59 -5.17 -11.58 -4.38
CA LYS A 59 -4.82 -10.48 -3.47
C LYS A 59 -5.82 -10.37 -2.33
N THR A 60 -5.63 -11.22 -1.32
CA THR A 60 -6.53 -11.34 -0.17
C THR A 60 -5.75 -11.32 1.13
N ALA A 61 -6.44 -11.03 2.24
CA ALA A 61 -5.83 -11.04 3.57
C ALA A 61 -6.84 -11.49 4.65
N ALA A 62 -6.28 -12.00 5.74
CA ALA A 62 -7.01 -12.25 6.98
C ALA A 62 -6.86 -11.07 7.94
N HIS A 63 -7.97 -10.68 8.57
CA HIS A 63 -7.99 -9.68 9.63
C HIS A 63 -8.99 -10.06 10.74
N ARG A 64 -8.73 -9.62 11.97
CA ARG A 64 -9.50 -10.05 13.15
C ARG A 64 -10.96 -9.56 13.12
N SER A 65 -11.17 -8.31 12.73
CA SER A 65 -12.46 -7.62 12.91
C SER A 65 -12.96 -6.84 11.70
N LEU A 66 -12.14 -6.68 10.66
CA LEU A 66 -12.58 -5.94 9.47
C LEU A 66 -13.62 -6.78 8.76
N ALA A 67 -14.69 -6.12 8.28
CA ALA A 67 -15.75 -6.78 7.55
C ALA A 67 -15.18 -7.50 6.32
N PHE A 68 -15.71 -8.68 5.99
CA PHE A 68 -15.34 -9.33 4.74
C PHE A 68 -15.73 -8.45 3.55
N GLY A 69 -14.92 -8.45 2.50
CA GLY A 69 -15.07 -7.56 1.36
C GLY A 69 -14.40 -6.18 1.53
N THR A 70 -13.99 -5.82 2.75
CA THR A 70 -13.23 -4.57 2.98
C THR A 70 -11.95 -4.58 2.14
N LYS A 71 -11.72 -3.51 1.38
CA LYS A 71 -10.47 -3.30 0.65
C LYS A 71 -9.52 -2.42 1.45
N ILE A 72 -8.28 -2.85 1.55
CA ILE A 72 -7.23 -2.09 2.21
C ILE A 72 -6.02 -1.95 1.30
N LYS A 73 -5.35 -0.81 1.38
CA LYS A 73 -3.99 -0.64 0.84
C LYS A 73 -3.00 -0.93 1.94
N VAL A 74 -2.08 -1.85 1.66
CA VAL A 74 -0.99 -2.23 2.55
C VAL A 74 0.31 -1.73 1.94
N THR A 75 1.03 -0.87 2.66
CA THR A 75 2.28 -0.24 2.18
C THR A 75 3.43 -0.70 3.04
N ASN A 76 4.47 -1.27 2.44
CA ASN A 76 5.69 -1.64 3.14
C ASN A 76 6.50 -0.38 3.48
N VAL A 77 6.76 -0.15 4.77
CA VAL A 77 7.46 1.05 5.25
C VAL A 77 8.93 1.11 4.83
N ALA A 78 9.51 -0.03 4.42
CA ALA A 78 10.92 -0.10 4.05
C ALA A 78 11.19 0.34 2.60
N ASN A 79 10.21 0.25 1.71
CA ASN A 79 10.41 0.47 0.27
C ASN A 79 9.26 1.21 -0.43
N ASP A 80 8.26 1.68 0.32
CA ASP A 80 7.06 2.37 -0.14
C ASP A 80 6.20 1.62 -1.16
N LYS A 81 6.49 0.35 -1.46
CA LYS A 81 5.65 -0.48 -2.32
C LYS A 81 4.36 -0.81 -1.60
N SER A 82 3.27 -0.86 -2.35
CA SER A 82 1.95 -1.12 -1.80
C SER A 82 1.14 -2.07 -2.65
N VAL A 83 0.23 -2.79 -2.00
CA VAL A 83 -0.72 -3.69 -2.65
C VAL A 83 -2.11 -3.48 -2.06
N ILE A 84 -3.14 -3.53 -2.90
CA ILE A 84 -4.53 -3.53 -2.44
C ILE A 84 -4.98 -4.97 -2.28
N VAL A 85 -5.55 -5.29 -1.13
CA VAL A 85 -6.09 -6.63 -0.82
C VAL A 85 -7.53 -6.52 -0.31
N THR A 86 -8.28 -7.59 -0.52
CA THR A 86 -9.64 -7.75 0.04
C THR A 86 -9.59 -8.64 1.28
N ILE A 87 -10.24 -8.23 2.37
CA ILE A 87 -10.39 -9.05 3.58
C ILE A 87 -11.39 -10.19 3.30
N ASN A 88 -10.96 -11.44 3.43
CA ASN A 88 -11.85 -12.60 3.26
C ASN A 88 -11.64 -13.72 4.28
N ASP A 89 -10.79 -13.51 5.28
CA ASP A 89 -10.53 -14.51 6.32
C ASP A 89 -10.33 -13.89 7.71
N ARG A 90 -10.28 -14.74 8.73
CA ARG A 90 -10.06 -14.37 10.14
C ARG A 90 -8.70 -14.82 10.63
N GLY A 91 -8.10 -13.98 11.45
CA GLY A 91 -6.73 -14.10 11.94
C GLY A 91 -6.07 -12.73 12.02
N PRO A 92 -4.77 -12.65 12.35
CA PRO A 92 -3.86 -13.73 12.68
C PRO A 92 -4.08 -14.32 14.09
N GLN A 93 -3.78 -15.61 14.30
CA GLN A 93 -3.84 -16.23 15.64
C GLN A 93 -2.68 -15.82 16.55
N LYS A 94 -1.48 -15.59 16.00
CA LYS A 94 -0.34 -15.07 16.77
C LYS A 94 -0.55 -13.59 17.13
N SER A 95 -0.31 -13.25 18.40
CA SER A 95 -0.23 -11.87 18.88
C SER A 95 0.87 -11.09 18.14
N GLY A 96 0.73 -9.76 18.08
CA GLY A 96 1.70 -8.86 17.44
C GLY A 96 1.55 -8.67 15.93
N ARG A 97 0.90 -9.61 15.21
CA ARG A 97 0.61 -9.47 13.77
C ARG A 97 -0.79 -8.90 13.54
N GLU A 98 -0.90 -7.90 12.67
CA GLU A 98 -2.16 -7.25 12.30
C GLU A 98 -2.92 -8.02 11.23
N LEU A 99 -2.20 -8.54 10.22
CA LEU A 99 -2.76 -9.23 9.04
C LEU A 99 -1.90 -10.43 8.63
N ASP A 100 -2.55 -11.41 8.01
CA ASP A 100 -1.89 -12.45 7.21
C ASP A 100 -2.30 -12.24 5.73
N LEU A 101 -1.35 -11.83 4.89
CA LEU A 101 -1.54 -11.62 3.45
C LEU A 101 -1.51 -12.96 2.69
N SER A 102 -2.08 -12.99 1.49
CA SER A 102 -1.72 -14.05 0.53
C SER A 102 -0.24 -13.96 0.15
N LYS A 103 0.36 -15.09 -0.22
CA LYS A 103 1.76 -15.10 -0.68
C LYS A 103 1.97 -14.16 -1.87
N SER A 104 1.06 -14.11 -2.84
CA SER A 104 1.22 -13.19 -3.98
C SER A 104 1.18 -11.73 -3.55
N ALA A 105 0.35 -11.33 -2.59
CA ALA A 105 0.28 -9.94 -2.12
C ALA A 105 1.56 -9.55 -1.37
N PHE A 106 2.04 -10.42 -0.47
CA PHE A 106 3.28 -10.18 0.28
C PHE A 106 4.49 -10.05 -0.65
N MET A 107 4.62 -10.95 -1.63
CA MET A 107 5.76 -10.96 -2.56
C MET A 107 5.80 -9.77 -3.51
N GLU A 108 4.67 -9.08 -3.71
CA GLU A 108 4.61 -7.86 -4.54
C GLU A 108 5.26 -6.66 -3.84
N ILE A 109 5.14 -6.59 -2.51
CA ILE A 109 5.60 -5.44 -1.72
C ILE A 109 6.90 -5.70 -0.96
N THR A 110 7.35 -6.95 -0.86
CA THR A 110 8.61 -7.25 -0.18
C THR A 110 9.83 -6.72 -0.95
N ASP A 111 10.83 -6.25 -0.22
CA ASP A 111 12.18 -5.95 -0.68
C ASP A 111 13.08 -7.20 -0.71
N ASN A 112 12.79 -8.18 0.14
CA ASN A 112 13.51 -9.46 0.21
C ASN A 112 12.53 -10.63 0.32
N LYS A 113 12.65 -11.59 -0.61
CA LYS A 113 11.75 -12.76 -0.67
C LYS A 113 11.95 -13.76 0.48
N ASN A 114 13.04 -13.63 1.24
CA ASN A 114 13.31 -14.45 2.42
C ASN A 114 12.65 -13.92 3.69
N HIS A 115 11.99 -12.75 3.64
CA HIS A 115 11.25 -12.21 4.79
C HIS A 115 10.02 -13.05 5.13
N GLY A 116 9.83 -13.34 6.41
CA GLY A 116 8.61 -13.94 6.95
C GLY A 116 7.55 -12.92 7.39
N THR A 117 7.98 -11.69 7.65
CA THR A 117 7.14 -10.58 8.11
C THR A 117 7.58 -9.26 7.50
N LEU A 118 6.69 -8.26 7.50
CA LEU A 118 6.97 -6.89 7.10
C LEU A 118 6.37 -5.91 8.11
N LYS A 119 7.00 -4.74 8.28
CA LYS A 119 6.35 -3.58 8.89
C LYS A 119 5.60 -2.80 7.82
N VAL A 120 4.32 -2.51 8.05
CA VAL A 120 3.46 -1.88 7.06
C VAL A 120 2.56 -0.80 7.65
N ASP A 121 2.12 0.09 6.78
CA ASP A 121 1.01 0.98 7.00
C ASP A 121 -0.24 0.46 6.26
N ILE A 122 -1.40 0.57 6.90
CA ILE A 122 -2.69 0.11 6.38
C ILE A 122 -3.63 1.31 6.22
N GLN A 123 -4.23 1.43 5.04
CA GLN A 123 -5.25 2.43 4.73
C GLN A 123 -6.54 1.74 4.29
N LEU A 124 -7.68 2.21 4.78
CA LEU A 124 -8.97 1.80 4.25
C LEU A 124 -9.19 2.47 2.89
N ILE A 125 -9.61 1.66 1.91
CA ILE A 125 -10.09 2.18 0.63
C ILE A 125 -11.59 2.43 0.77
N LYS A 126 -12.00 3.69 0.59
CA LYS A 126 -13.40 4.10 0.57
C LYS A 126 -13.99 3.92 -0.82
#